data_AF-G6C162-F1
#
_entry.id   AF-G6C162-F1
#
_cell.length_a   1.000
_cell.length_b   1.000
_cell.length_c   1.000
_cell.angle_alpha   90.00
_cell.angle_beta   90.00
_cell.angle_gamma   90.00
#
_symmetry.space_group_name_H-M   'P 1'
#
loop_
_entity.id
_entity.type
_entity.pdbx_description
1 polymer ?
#
loop_
_entity_poly.entity_id
_entity_poly.type
_entity_poly.pdbx_seq_one_letter_code
_entity_poly.pdbx_strand_id
1 'polypeptide(L)'
;MRKNFLVLIFLFFTFSILNAKALKTEAELQNIRNKADKIVQEELKNDYKKEYLKRKNNLEKIEGIKENVFSDGEFTIELKNGVVDNISKNIEKTPNIFVSKAFDKDGNLLKIAFFTELDEETFLYREFNKDLSPIIETYSINEKCIQKAYYSNKKLAYTREGKLVEGYNLLPNGKYTEYYKNGQIKVQGSYKEGKRDGEFKAFLKNGKSAGSVTYKDGKIIKSTLVKAMKDNASFSPVTDIYYKLEDSHTFRKVDYENGLLKTYFIYNKDGIPDGESVEYYEEGNIESVVHFRNNIVEGLTITYYENGNIDEEVNYKNNKMNGEAKSYDENGKLNGRTIFKDDIKLEEDVYKENEILKNTFKNGELVKQDICTLNGTLKERRILNGDEIEYSTFYPNGNVKQKILAKDKTIIKEQIYARNGNIMSNSFFSDGKPVIELFEYYPDGKLFRKISTINKMLNGDSIEYYPNGNIKEKVHFIDDKEEGEHFFYDEKGKLIKTEIYKNGVKQ
;
A
#
# COMPACT_ATOMS: atom_id res chain seq x y z
N MET A 1 -8.24 20.34 -6.60
CA MET A 1 -9.27 21.34 -6.21
C MET A 1 -10.08 20.79 -5.05
N ARG A 2 -9.69 21.10 -3.81
CA ARG A 2 -10.50 20.89 -2.60
C ARG A 2 -10.34 22.13 -1.73
N LYS A 3 -10.98 23.22 -2.15
CA LYS A 3 -11.39 24.29 -1.24
C LYS A 3 -12.90 24.12 -1.08
N ASN A 4 -13.30 23.16 -0.26
CA ASN A 4 -14.63 23.19 0.34
C ASN A 4 -14.40 23.67 1.77
N PHE A 5 -14.14 24.98 1.89
CA PHE A 5 -14.62 25.66 3.08
C PHE A 5 -16.12 25.40 3.07
N LEU A 6 -16.64 24.80 4.14
CA LEU A 6 -18.05 24.96 4.47
C LEU A 6 -18.30 26.46 4.44
N VAL A 7 -18.90 26.94 3.36
CA VAL A 7 -19.64 28.18 3.44
C VAL A 7 -20.89 27.78 4.23
N LEU A 8 -20.74 27.66 5.55
CA LEU A 8 -21.88 27.78 6.44
C LEU A 8 -22.29 29.24 6.25
N ILE A 9 -23.17 29.48 5.28
CA ILE A 9 -23.69 30.81 4.99
C ILE A 9 -24.50 31.19 6.21
N PHE A 10 -23.86 31.90 7.12
CA PHE A 10 -24.51 32.77 8.07
C PHE A 10 -25.17 33.87 7.25
N LEU A 11 -26.40 33.59 6.84
CA LEU A 11 -27.26 34.61 6.25
C LEU A 11 -27.33 35.78 7.22
N PHE A 12 -27.05 36.96 6.69
CA PHE A 12 -27.15 38.25 7.36
C PHE A 12 -28.43 38.32 8.19
N PHE A 13 -28.25 38.27 9.51
CA PHE A 13 -29.29 38.62 10.45
C PHE A 13 -28.78 39.79 11.28
N THR A 14 -29.18 41.00 10.89
CA THR A 14 -29.14 42.14 11.80
C THR A 14 -30.25 41.91 12.82
N PHE A 15 -29.92 41.51 14.05
CA PHE A 15 -30.88 41.53 15.15
C PHE A 15 -30.35 42.25 16.37
N SER A 16 -31.25 43.07 16.89
CA SER A 16 -31.13 43.88 18.09
C SER A 16 -31.08 43.03 19.36
N ILE A 17 -30.08 43.35 20.17
CA ILE A 17 -29.77 42.81 21.50
C ILE A 17 -31.00 42.83 22.41
N LEU A 18 -31.38 41.67 22.96
CA LEU A 18 -32.02 41.62 24.27
C LEU A 18 -31.57 40.36 25.03
N ASN A 19 -30.64 40.56 25.96
CA ASN A 19 -30.19 39.63 27.01
C ASN A 19 -29.89 38.20 26.57
N ALA A 20 -28.75 38.01 25.91
CA ALA A 20 -28.18 36.69 25.78
C ALA A 20 -27.02 36.50 26.77
N LYS A 21 -26.96 35.31 27.37
CA LYS A 21 -26.12 34.98 28.51
C LYS A 21 -24.92 34.22 27.98
N ALA A 22 -23.76 34.88 27.97
CA ALA A 22 -22.49 34.24 27.61
C ALA A 22 -22.29 32.94 28.38
N LEU A 23 -21.68 31.95 27.72
CA LEU A 23 -21.35 30.66 28.33
C LEU A 23 -20.27 30.85 29.40
N LYS A 24 -20.62 30.62 30.68
CA LYS A 24 -19.73 30.89 31.82
C LYS A 24 -19.09 29.65 32.41
N THR A 25 -19.62 28.46 32.09
CA THR A 25 -19.15 27.20 32.69
C THR A 25 -19.13 26.02 31.70
N GLU A 26 -18.24 25.06 31.93
CA GLU A 26 -18.21 23.79 31.20
C GLU A 26 -19.51 22.99 31.37
N ALA A 27 -20.21 23.16 32.51
CA ALA A 27 -21.49 22.50 32.77
C ALA A 27 -22.60 23.01 31.83
N GLU A 28 -22.65 24.33 31.60
CA GLU A 28 -23.56 24.92 30.61
C GLU A 28 -23.24 24.39 29.20
N LEU A 29 -21.94 24.25 28.85
CA LEU A 29 -21.53 23.72 27.55
C LEU A 29 -21.99 22.27 27.37
N GLN A 30 -21.85 21.47 28.42
CA GLN A 30 -22.24 20.07 28.39
C GLN A 30 -23.76 19.91 28.18
N ASN A 31 -24.58 20.80 28.76
CA ASN A 31 -26.02 20.78 28.52
C ASN A 31 -26.35 21.07 27.04
N ILE A 32 -25.64 22.02 26.42
CA ILE A 32 -25.82 22.34 25.00
C ILE A 32 -25.35 21.17 24.13
N ARG A 33 -24.21 20.53 24.46
CA ARG A 33 -23.74 19.31 23.78
C ARG A 33 -24.80 18.20 23.82
N ASN A 34 -25.40 17.96 24.99
CA ASN A 34 -26.45 16.96 25.14
C ASN A 34 -27.71 17.30 24.33
N LYS A 35 -28.08 18.60 24.23
CA LYS A 35 -29.17 19.05 23.35
C LYS A 35 -28.82 18.81 21.87
N ALA A 36 -27.60 19.18 21.47
CA ALA A 36 -27.09 18.96 20.12
C ALA A 36 -27.14 17.48 19.73
N ASP A 37 -26.64 16.59 20.60
CA ASP A 37 -26.61 15.14 20.33
C ASP A 37 -28.03 14.59 20.10
N LYS A 38 -29.02 15.01 20.91
CA LYS A 38 -30.43 14.62 20.73
C LYS A 38 -31.01 15.12 19.41
N ILE A 39 -30.79 16.40 19.08
CA ILE A 39 -31.29 16.99 17.83
C ILE A 39 -30.67 16.29 16.62
N VAL A 40 -29.35 16.09 16.62
CA VAL A 40 -28.62 15.41 15.54
C VAL A 40 -29.11 13.97 15.37
N GLN A 41 -29.35 13.25 16.46
CA GLN A 41 -29.91 11.89 16.42
C GLN A 41 -31.30 11.83 15.77
N GLU A 42 -32.18 12.77 16.11
CA GLU A 42 -33.51 12.85 15.49
C GLU A 42 -33.42 13.27 14.02
N GLU A 43 -32.64 14.31 13.73
CA GLU A 43 -32.51 14.80 12.35
C GLU A 43 -31.83 13.79 11.44
N LEU A 44 -30.97 12.89 11.95
CA LEU A 44 -30.39 11.81 11.15
C LEU A 44 -31.46 10.90 10.53
N LYS A 45 -32.60 10.68 11.21
CA LYS A 45 -33.72 9.86 10.72
C LYS A 45 -34.47 10.49 9.55
N ASN A 46 -34.34 11.81 9.36
CA ASN A 46 -35.06 12.56 8.33
C ASN A 46 -34.35 12.48 6.97
N ASP A 47 -35.11 12.20 5.90
CA ASP A 47 -34.59 12.22 4.54
C ASP A 47 -34.68 13.63 3.93
N TYR A 48 -33.61 14.40 4.07
CA TYR A 48 -33.55 15.78 3.57
C TYR A 48 -33.63 15.85 2.04
N LYS A 49 -33.20 14.82 1.30
CA LYS A 49 -33.37 14.81 -0.16
C LYS A 49 -34.84 14.70 -0.53
N LYS A 50 -35.59 13.85 0.16
CA LYS A 50 -37.05 13.77 -0.02
C LYS A 50 -37.72 15.10 0.29
N GLU A 51 -37.26 15.80 1.34
CA GLU A 51 -37.77 17.13 1.67
C GLU A 51 -37.42 18.19 0.60
N TYR A 52 -36.20 18.16 0.04
CA TYR A 52 -35.81 19.00 -1.09
C TYR A 52 -36.71 18.75 -2.31
N LEU A 53 -36.94 17.49 -2.70
CA LEU A 53 -37.76 17.16 -3.87
C LEU A 53 -39.20 17.69 -3.77
N LYS A 54 -39.77 17.75 -2.55
CA LYS A 54 -41.09 18.33 -2.31
C LYS A 54 -41.10 19.85 -2.47
N ARG A 55 -39.99 20.51 -2.13
CA ARG A 55 -39.87 21.98 -2.08
C ARG A 55 -39.31 22.60 -3.35
N LYS A 56 -38.60 21.83 -4.18
CA LYS A 56 -37.77 22.36 -5.29
C LYS A 56 -38.44 23.38 -6.21
N ASN A 57 -39.75 23.30 -6.41
CA ASN A 57 -40.50 24.21 -7.29
C ASN A 57 -40.83 25.56 -6.62
N ASN A 58 -40.79 25.63 -5.29
CA ASN A 58 -41.15 26.80 -4.48
C ASN A 58 -39.92 27.43 -3.81
N LEU A 59 -38.71 26.98 -4.16
CA LEU A 59 -37.48 27.51 -3.59
C LEU A 59 -37.12 28.85 -4.24
N GLU A 60 -36.80 29.83 -3.41
CA GLU A 60 -36.32 31.13 -3.86
C GLU A 60 -34.79 31.14 -3.89
N LYS A 61 -34.22 31.67 -4.97
CA LYS A 61 -32.77 31.85 -5.08
C LYS A 61 -32.34 32.94 -4.10
N ILE A 62 -31.30 32.68 -3.33
CA ILE A 62 -30.75 33.68 -2.42
C ILE A 62 -29.83 34.62 -3.19
N GLU A 63 -30.29 35.86 -3.39
CA GLU A 63 -29.52 36.88 -4.10
C GLU A 63 -28.25 37.30 -3.34
N GLY A 64 -27.19 37.67 -4.08
CA GLY A 64 -25.91 38.10 -3.51
C GLY A 64 -24.95 36.98 -3.11
N ILE A 65 -25.37 35.71 -3.20
CA ILE A 65 -24.51 34.55 -2.91
C ILE A 65 -23.90 34.00 -4.21
N LYS A 66 -22.60 33.71 -4.20
CA LYS A 66 -21.85 33.24 -5.39
C LYS A 66 -22.25 31.83 -5.85
N GLU A 67 -22.77 31.00 -4.95
CA GLU A 67 -23.18 29.62 -5.19
C GLU A 67 -24.69 29.51 -5.47
N ASN A 68 -25.12 28.42 -6.10
CA ASN A 68 -26.52 28.15 -6.40
C ASN A 68 -27.25 27.74 -5.12
N VAL A 69 -27.55 28.72 -4.27
CA VAL A 69 -28.19 28.55 -2.99
C VAL A 69 -29.64 28.98 -3.06
N PHE A 70 -30.49 28.16 -2.46
CA PHE A 70 -31.94 28.26 -2.51
C PHE A 70 -32.53 28.11 -1.12
N SER A 71 -33.64 28.77 -0.82
CA SER A 71 -34.31 28.63 0.47
C SER A 71 -35.82 28.84 0.38
N ASP A 72 -36.54 28.30 1.36
CA ASP A 72 -37.95 28.60 1.66
C ASP A 72 -38.14 29.14 3.09
N GLY A 73 -37.06 29.54 3.75
CA GLY A 73 -37.03 30.02 5.13
C GLY A 73 -37.00 28.94 6.21
N GLU A 74 -37.37 27.68 5.90
CA GLU A 74 -37.18 26.52 6.79
C GLU A 74 -35.90 25.77 6.41
N PHE A 75 -35.74 25.50 5.11
CA PHE A 75 -34.60 24.82 4.53
C PHE A 75 -33.76 25.77 3.69
N THR A 76 -32.46 25.54 3.70
CA THR A 76 -31.48 26.14 2.80
C THR A 76 -30.78 25.03 2.05
N ILE A 77 -30.80 25.07 0.72
CA ILE A 77 -30.26 24.05 -0.17
C ILE A 77 -29.16 24.67 -1.02
N GLU A 78 -27.99 24.07 -0.96
CA GLU A 78 -26.84 24.44 -1.77
C GLU A 78 -26.66 23.40 -2.87
N LEU A 79 -26.63 23.87 -4.12
CA LEU A 79 -26.33 23.06 -5.28
C LEU A 79 -24.92 23.32 -5.80
N LYS A 80 -24.16 22.25 -6.01
CA LYS A 80 -22.86 22.29 -6.66
C LYS A 80 -22.93 21.53 -7.98
N ASN A 81 -22.62 22.22 -9.07
CA ASN A 81 -22.72 21.67 -10.43
C ASN A 81 -24.09 21.04 -10.75
N GLY A 82 -25.17 21.61 -10.19
CA GLY A 82 -26.53 21.11 -10.39
C GLY A 82 -26.93 19.91 -9.49
N VAL A 83 -26.03 19.44 -8.62
CA VAL A 83 -26.29 18.38 -7.64
C VAL A 83 -26.39 18.98 -6.24
N VAL A 84 -27.24 18.42 -5.39
CA VAL A 84 -27.35 18.82 -3.98
C VAL A 84 -26.04 18.52 -3.25
N ASP A 85 -25.39 19.55 -2.72
CA ASP A 85 -24.15 19.46 -1.95
C ASP A 85 -24.44 19.54 -0.44
N ASN A 86 -25.27 20.51 -0.03
CA ASN A 86 -25.67 20.71 1.36
C ASN A 86 -27.17 21.00 1.48
N ILE A 87 -27.81 20.44 2.50
CA ILE A 87 -29.15 20.85 2.93
C ILE A 87 -29.09 21.19 4.42
N SER A 88 -29.44 22.43 4.74
CA SER A 88 -29.56 22.96 6.10
C SER A 88 -31.03 23.16 6.46
N LYS A 89 -31.38 22.90 7.72
CA LYS A 89 -32.71 23.09 8.29
C LYS A 89 -32.60 23.97 9.54
N ASN A 90 -33.42 25.01 9.63
CA ASN A 90 -33.62 25.76 10.86
C ASN A 90 -34.54 24.98 11.81
N ILE A 91 -34.09 24.74 13.04
CA ILE A 91 -34.83 23.98 14.06
C ILE A 91 -35.53 24.92 15.03
N GLU A 92 -34.80 25.92 15.52
CA GLU A 92 -35.29 26.96 16.41
C GLU A 92 -34.72 28.31 15.96
N LYS A 93 -35.53 29.37 16.04
CA LYS A 93 -35.08 30.74 15.72
C LYS A 93 -34.48 31.47 16.93
N THR A 94 -34.77 31.02 18.15
CA THR A 94 -34.27 31.63 19.39
C THR A 94 -34.16 30.59 20.52
N PRO A 95 -32.96 30.14 20.92
CA PRO A 95 -31.68 30.41 20.27
C PRO A 95 -31.67 29.89 18.83
N ASN A 96 -30.81 30.46 18.00
CA ASN A 96 -30.76 30.11 16.59
C ASN A 96 -30.08 28.74 16.45
N ILE A 97 -30.84 27.70 16.09
CA ILE A 97 -30.35 26.32 15.97
C ILE A 97 -30.56 25.84 14.53
N PHE A 98 -29.48 25.31 13.94
CA PHE A 98 -29.54 24.68 12.63
C PHE A 98 -28.85 23.33 12.63
N VAL A 99 -29.36 22.47 11.77
CA VAL A 99 -28.72 21.22 11.39
C VAL A 99 -28.48 21.24 9.90
N SER A 100 -27.28 20.86 9.48
CA SER A 100 -26.95 20.69 8.07
C SER A 100 -26.52 19.26 7.77
N LYS A 101 -26.87 18.78 6.58
CA LYS A 101 -26.45 17.50 6.03
C LYS A 101 -25.71 17.76 4.72
N ALA A 102 -24.48 17.26 4.64
CA ALA A 102 -23.68 17.33 3.42
C ALA A 102 -23.72 15.98 2.69
N PHE A 103 -23.75 16.03 1.36
CA PHE A 103 -23.92 14.87 0.50
C PHE A 103 -22.80 14.77 -0.54
N ASP A 104 -22.49 13.55 -0.99
CA ASP A 104 -21.60 13.36 -2.14
C ASP A 104 -22.33 13.61 -3.48
N LYS A 105 -21.61 13.46 -4.60
CA LYS A 105 -22.17 13.65 -5.95
C LYS A 105 -23.25 12.63 -6.33
N ASP A 106 -23.25 11.46 -5.69
CA ASP A 106 -24.26 10.41 -5.85
C ASP A 106 -25.41 10.64 -4.84
N GLY A 107 -25.19 11.61 -3.95
CA GLY A 107 -26.00 12.12 -2.89
C GLY A 107 -26.14 11.19 -1.68
N ASN A 108 -25.12 10.37 -1.41
CA ASN A 108 -25.02 9.70 -0.12
C ASN A 108 -24.68 10.71 0.96
N LEU A 109 -25.25 10.55 2.16
CA LEU A 109 -24.94 11.40 3.31
C LEU A 109 -23.47 11.20 3.72
N LEU A 110 -22.72 12.31 3.76
CA LEU A 110 -21.33 12.34 4.20
C LEU A 110 -21.24 12.65 5.70
N LYS A 111 -21.78 13.81 6.10
CA LYS A 111 -21.67 14.32 7.46
C LYS A 111 -22.88 15.15 7.84
N ILE A 112 -23.06 15.30 9.15
CA ILE A 112 -24.07 16.15 9.77
C ILE A 112 -23.36 17.20 10.62
N ALA A 113 -23.78 18.45 10.53
CA ALA A 113 -23.29 19.51 11.39
C ALA A 113 -24.43 20.14 12.18
N PHE A 114 -24.14 20.47 13.42
CA PHE A 114 -25.00 21.20 14.33
C PHE A 114 -24.38 22.55 14.61
N PHE A 115 -25.20 23.59 14.58
CA PHE A 115 -24.82 24.90 15.01
C PHE A 115 -25.89 25.47 15.94
N THR A 116 -25.45 26.11 17.02
CA THR A 116 -26.29 26.98 17.83
C THR A 116 -25.55 28.24 18.18
N GLU A 117 -26.25 29.36 18.04
CA GLU A 117 -25.84 30.66 18.53
C GLU A 117 -26.68 31.02 19.75
N LEU A 118 -25.99 31.38 20.83
CA LEU A 118 -26.62 31.89 22.04
C LEU A 118 -26.58 33.42 22.06
N ASP A 119 -25.42 34.00 21.73
CA ASP A 119 -25.15 35.42 21.52
C ASP A 119 -24.03 35.64 20.50
N GLU A 120 -23.76 36.91 20.17
CA GLU A 120 -22.70 37.36 19.25
C GLU A 120 -21.31 36.77 19.58
N GLU A 121 -21.05 36.44 20.84
CA GLU A 121 -19.75 35.91 21.29
C GLU A 121 -19.82 34.45 21.72
N THR A 122 -21.00 33.82 21.74
CA THR A 122 -21.24 32.47 22.26
C THR A 122 -21.94 31.60 21.25
N PHE A 123 -21.21 30.61 20.75
CA PHE A 123 -21.75 29.61 19.85
C PHE A 123 -21.19 28.22 20.14
N LEU A 124 -21.87 27.21 19.61
CA LEU A 124 -21.36 25.85 19.51
C LEU A 124 -21.59 25.36 18.08
N TYR A 125 -20.51 25.00 17.42
CA TYR A 125 -20.47 24.32 16.15
C TYR A 125 -19.91 22.91 16.34
N ARG A 126 -20.59 21.90 15.80
CA ARG A 126 -20.13 20.51 15.86
C ARG A 126 -20.37 19.81 14.53
N GLU A 127 -19.36 19.12 14.03
CA GLU A 127 -19.45 18.23 12.87
C GLU A 127 -19.36 16.77 13.32
N PHE A 128 -20.15 15.92 12.69
CA PHE A 128 -20.20 14.50 12.96
C PHE A 128 -20.24 13.69 11.67
N ASN A 129 -19.64 12.51 11.75
CA ASN A 129 -19.82 11.45 10.76
C ASN A 129 -21.26 10.92 10.78
N LYS A 130 -21.62 10.15 9.75
CA LYS A 130 -22.91 9.43 9.68
C LYS A 130 -23.17 8.48 10.85
N ASP A 131 -22.11 7.97 11.49
CA ASP A 131 -22.18 7.12 12.69
C ASP A 131 -22.22 7.93 13.99
N LEU A 132 -22.40 9.25 13.87
CA LEU A 132 -22.40 10.25 14.96
C LEU A 132 -21.08 10.37 15.72
N SER A 133 -19.98 9.82 15.20
CA SER A 133 -18.67 10.14 15.75
C SER A 133 -18.30 11.61 15.49
N PRO A 134 -17.75 12.32 16.48
CA PRO A 134 -17.39 13.72 16.32
C PRO A 134 -16.19 13.85 15.36
N ILE A 135 -16.21 14.90 14.53
CA ILE A 135 -15.12 15.26 13.63
C ILE A 135 -14.43 16.51 14.19
N ILE A 136 -15.20 17.58 14.36
CA ILE A 136 -14.76 18.88 14.86
C ILE A 136 -15.83 19.43 15.82
N GLU A 137 -15.39 20.08 16.89
CA GLU A 137 -16.20 20.91 17.78
C GLU A 137 -15.52 22.26 17.92
N THR A 138 -16.24 23.36 17.68
CA THR A 138 -15.75 24.73 17.91
C THR A 138 -16.77 25.48 18.78
N TYR A 139 -16.28 26.12 19.84
CA TYR A 139 -17.13 26.89 20.76
C TYR A 139 -16.36 28.03 21.39
N SER A 140 -17.07 28.95 22.02
CA SER A 140 -16.48 30.04 22.80
C SER A 140 -16.86 29.95 24.29
N ILE A 141 -15.87 30.14 25.18
CA ILE A 141 -16.03 30.29 26.63
C ILE A 141 -15.21 31.51 27.06
N ASN A 142 -15.80 32.47 27.78
CA ASN A 142 -15.11 33.66 28.31
C ASN A 142 -14.27 34.39 27.24
N GLU A 143 -14.88 34.79 26.11
CA GLU A 143 -14.24 35.48 24.96
C GLU A 143 -13.16 34.66 24.21
N LYS A 144 -12.92 33.41 24.63
CA LYS A 144 -11.93 32.52 24.03
C LYS A 144 -12.59 31.49 23.16
N CYS A 145 -12.21 31.44 21.88
CA CYS A 145 -12.67 30.41 20.96
C CYS A 145 -11.75 29.18 21.08
N ILE A 146 -12.35 28.00 21.23
CA ILE A 146 -11.66 26.72 21.34
C ILE A 146 -12.21 25.81 20.24
N GLN A 147 -11.30 25.19 19.49
CA GLN A 147 -11.63 24.11 18.58
C GLN A 147 -10.96 22.82 19.02
N LYS A 148 -11.72 21.74 18.98
CA LYS A 148 -11.30 20.37 19.19
C LYS A 148 -11.57 19.60 17.91
N ALA A 149 -10.62 18.78 17.48
CA ALA A 149 -10.82 17.87 16.36
C ALA A 149 -10.47 16.45 16.79
N TYR A 150 -11.07 15.47 16.12
CA TYR A 150 -11.02 14.08 16.51
C TYR A 150 -10.55 13.22 15.33
N TYR A 151 -9.78 12.18 15.65
CA TYR A 151 -9.42 11.15 14.68
C TYR A 151 -10.62 10.28 14.34
N SER A 152 -10.52 9.54 13.23
CA SER A 152 -11.45 8.49 12.81
C SER A 152 -11.79 7.48 13.92
N ASN A 153 -10.84 7.19 14.82
CA ASN A 153 -11.03 6.31 15.98
C ASN A 153 -11.67 7.02 17.21
N LYS A 154 -12.24 8.21 17.02
CA LYS A 154 -12.96 9.02 18.03
C LYS A 154 -12.08 9.59 19.13
N LYS A 155 -10.75 9.46 19.03
CA LYS A 155 -9.78 10.05 19.97
C LYS A 155 -9.50 11.49 19.59
N LEU A 156 -9.20 12.31 20.59
CA LEU A 156 -8.88 13.73 20.38
C LEU A 156 -7.59 13.84 19.55
N ALA A 157 -7.67 14.52 18.41
CA ALA A 157 -6.54 14.75 17.51
C ALA A 157 -5.80 16.03 17.88
N TYR A 158 -6.52 17.13 18.09
CA TYR A 158 -5.94 18.37 18.60
C TYR A 158 -6.94 19.22 19.37
N THR A 159 -6.38 20.14 20.16
CA THR A 159 -7.07 21.32 20.68
C THR A 159 -6.33 22.57 20.23
N ARG A 160 -7.08 23.60 19.87
CA ARG A 160 -6.52 24.90 19.50
C ARG A 160 -7.34 26.03 20.06
N GLU A 161 -6.66 27.07 20.48
CA GLU A 161 -7.24 28.32 20.95
C GLU A 161 -7.19 29.36 19.83
N GLY A 162 -8.18 30.24 19.81
CA GLY A 162 -8.24 31.32 18.85
C GLY A 162 -9.17 32.44 19.24
N LYS A 163 -9.19 33.43 18.35
CA LYS A 163 -10.15 34.53 18.35
C LYS A 163 -11.28 34.21 17.39
N LEU A 164 -12.49 34.59 17.77
CA LEU A 164 -13.62 34.58 16.85
C LEU A 164 -13.40 35.66 15.79
N VAL A 165 -13.58 35.31 14.52
CA VAL A 165 -13.60 36.26 13.39
C VAL A 165 -14.89 36.08 12.60
N GLU A 166 -15.11 36.97 11.64
CA GLU A 166 -16.33 37.03 10.82
C GLU A 166 -16.73 35.65 10.25
N GLY A 167 -18.04 35.35 10.29
CA GLY A 167 -18.60 34.07 9.85
C GLY A 167 -18.33 32.91 10.82
N TYR A 168 -18.16 33.18 12.11
CA TYR A 168 -17.95 32.19 13.18
C TYR A 168 -16.69 31.33 12.97
N ASN A 169 -15.70 31.89 12.28
CA ASN A 169 -14.43 31.23 12.03
C ASN A 169 -13.47 31.45 13.20
N LEU A 170 -12.58 30.48 13.43
CA LEU A 170 -11.53 30.58 14.43
C LEU A 170 -10.23 31.06 13.78
N LEU A 171 -9.75 32.24 14.16
CA LEU A 171 -8.39 32.69 13.87
C LEU A 171 -7.44 32.16 14.96
N PRO A 172 -6.44 31.31 14.62
CA PRO A 172 -5.59 30.67 15.63
C PRO A 172 -4.79 31.69 16.43
N ASN A 173 -4.98 31.72 17.74
CA ASN A 173 -4.36 32.70 18.62
C ASN A 173 -4.42 32.20 20.07
N GLY A 174 -3.32 31.64 20.56
CA GLY A 174 -3.23 30.97 21.85
C GLY A 174 -2.64 29.58 21.73
N LYS A 175 -2.90 28.72 22.71
CA LYS A 175 -2.29 27.39 22.80
C LYS A 175 -2.79 26.45 21.69
N TYR A 176 -1.89 25.56 21.28
CA TYR A 176 -2.17 24.46 20.40
C TYR A 176 -1.55 23.19 20.96
N THR A 177 -2.32 22.11 21.01
CA THR A 177 -1.85 20.79 21.40
C THR A 177 -2.42 19.76 20.44
N GLU A 178 -1.55 18.97 19.84
CA GLU A 178 -1.87 17.84 19.00
C GLU A 178 -1.48 16.54 19.72
N TYR A 179 -2.26 15.49 19.53
CA TYR A 179 -2.13 14.22 20.23
C TYR A 179 -1.96 13.07 19.24
N TYR A 180 -1.32 11.99 19.68
CA TYR A 180 -1.44 10.69 19.03
C TYR A 180 -2.81 10.05 19.33
N LYS A 181 -3.22 9.09 18.52
CA LYS A 181 -4.40 8.22 18.73
C LYS A 181 -4.37 7.50 20.09
N ASN A 182 -3.19 7.31 20.69
CA ASN A 182 -3.05 6.75 22.04
C ASN A 182 -3.28 7.78 23.18
N GLY A 183 -3.55 9.05 22.84
CA GLY A 183 -3.80 10.15 23.78
C GLY A 183 -2.54 10.87 24.29
N GLN A 184 -1.34 10.40 23.95
CA GLN A 184 -0.10 11.11 24.31
C GLN A 184 0.05 12.38 23.45
N ILE A 185 0.67 13.41 24.03
CA ILE A 185 0.96 14.66 23.30
C ILE A 185 1.97 14.36 22.19
N LYS A 186 1.67 14.81 20.98
CA LYS A 186 2.53 14.74 19.78
C LYS A 186 3.24 16.06 19.55
N VAL A 187 2.48 17.17 19.54
CA VAL A 187 2.99 18.53 19.36
C VAL A 187 2.31 19.47 20.35
N GLN A 188 3.05 20.43 20.90
CA GLN A 188 2.47 21.54 21.66
C GLN A 188 3.19 22.85 21.35
N GLY A 189 2.44 23.95 21.30
CA GLY A 189 2.99 25.28 21.01
C GLY A 189 1.92 26.37 21.12
N SER A 190 2.19 27.52 20.52
CA SER A 190 1.27 28.65 20.50
C SER A 190 1.18 29.31 19.13
N TYR A 191 0.00 29.84 18.83
CA TYR A 191 -0.26 30.69 17.68
C TYR A 191 -0.44 32.14 18.13
N LYS A 192 -0.04 33.07 17.27
CA LYS A 192 -0.29 34.50 17.40
C LYS A 192 -0.76 35.03 16.04
N GLU A 193 -1.96 35.61 16.00
CA GLU A 193 -2.56 36.16 14.78
C GLU A 193 -2.51 35.20 13.58
N GLY A 194 -2.92 33.95 13.83
CA GLY A 194 -2.95 32.86 12.85
C GLY A 194 -1.62 32.17 12.61
N LYS A 195 -0.49 32.72 13.07
CA LYS A 195 0.86 32.20 12.78
C LYS A 195 1.42 31.43 13.96
N ARG A 196 2.24 30.41 13.70
CA ARG A 196 3.05 29.77 14.74
C ARG A 196 3.99 30.82 15.35
N ASP A 197 4.02 30.89 16.67
CA ASP A 197 4.82 31.86 17.41
C ASP A 197 5.41 31.22 18.67
N GLY A 198 6.72 31.39 18.87
CA GLY A 198 7.46 30.76 19.95
C GLY A 198 7.85 29.31 19.66
N GLU A 199 8.05 28.52 20.72
CA GLU A 199 8.54 27.16 20.62
C GLU A 199 7.41 26.14 20.45
N PHE A 200 7.48 25.33 19.39
CA PHE A 200 6.69 24.13 19.19
C PHE A 200 7.51 22.91 19.59
N LYS A 201 7.10 22.23 20.66
CA LYS A 201 7.74 21.01 21.17
C LYS A 201 7.10 19.79 20.54
N ALA A 202 7.92 18.83 20.13
CA ALA A 202 7.48 17.57 19.56
C ALA A 202 7.86 16.40 20.47
N PHE A 203 7.05 15.35 20.44
CA PHE A 203 7.26 14.12 21.20
C PHE A 203 7.00 12.91 20.31
N LEU A 204 7.73 11.82 20.54
CA LEU A 204 7.51 10.53 19.91
C LEU A 204 6.27 9.85 20.53
N LYS A 205 5.72 8.82 19.86
CA LYS A 205 4.54 8.06 20.28
C LYS A 205 4.70 7.31 21.63
N ASN A 206 5.91 7.28 22.18
CA ASN A 206 6.23 6.76 23.52
C ASN A 206 6.42 7.87 24.57
N GLY A 207 6.16 9.14 24.23
CA GLY A 207 6.28 10.30 25.10
C GLY A 207 7.68 10.90 25.22
N LYS A 208 8.72 10.29 24.63
CA LYS A 208 10.07 10.87 24.63
C LYS A 208 10.10 12.14 23.78
N SER A 209 10.86 13.15 24.23
CA SER A 209 11.05 14.37 23.44
C SER A 209 11.68 14.05 22.08
N ALA A 210 11.13 14.65 21.03
CA ALA A 210 11.57 14.53 19.65
C ALA A 210 12.21 15.83 19.12
N GLY A 211 12.55 16.76 20.03
CA GLY A 211 13.08 18.09 19.72
C GLY A 211 11.98 19.17 19.66
N SER A 212 12.33 20.32 19.11
CA SER A 212 11.44 21.46 18.95
C SER A 212 11.76 22.30 17.72
N VAL A 213 10.81 23.15 17.33
CA VAL A 213 10.99 24.18 16.32
C VAL A 213 10.60 25.53 16.92
N THR A 214 11.48 26.52 16.79
CA THR A 214 11.21 27.89 17.25
C THR A 214 10.77 28.74 16.07
N TYR A 215 9.59 29.35 16.19
CA TYR A 215 9.03 30.26 15.21
C TYR A 215 9.04 31.71 15.68
N LYS A 216 9.21 32.63 14.73
CA LYS A 216 8.96 34.07 14.90
C LYS A 216 8.20 34.58 13.69
N ASP A 217 7.03 35.17 13.92
CA ASP A 217 6.13 35.65 12.87
C ASP A 217 5.79 34.58 11.81
N GLY A 218 5.67 33.31 12.25
CA GLY A 218 5.42 32.16 11.39
C GLY A 218 6.64 31.61 10.64
N LYS A 219 7.83 32.19 10.82
CA LYS A 219 9.08 31.71 10.19
C LYS A 219 9.91 30.87 11.16
N ILE A 220 10.46 29.77 10.68
CA ILE A 220 11.38 28.93 11.45
C ILE A 220 12.69 29.69 11.68
N ILE A 221 13.08 29.83 12.95
CA ILE A 221 14.35 30.41 13.39
C ILE A 221 15.36 29.32 13.75
N LYS A 222 14.86 28.22 14.33
CA LYS A 222 15.69 27.10 14.78
C LYS A 222 14.87 25.82 14.79
N SER A 223 15.51 24.70 14.46
CA SER A 223 14.91 23.36 14.60
C SER A 223 15.92 22.39 15.21
N THR A 224 15.46 21.57 16.14
CA THR A 224 16.20 20.46 16.77
C THR A 224 15.49 19.12 16.58
N LEU A 225 14.50 19.06 15.68
CA LEU A 225 13.70 17.87 15.46
C LEU A 225 14.54 16.66 15.05
N VAL A 226 14.20 15.49 15.57
CA VAL A 226 14.68 14.21 15.04
C VAL A 226 14.05 13.91 13.68
N LYS A 227 14.71 13.07 12.86
CA LYS A 227 14.27 12.76 11.48
C LYS A 227 12.77 12.40 11.40
N ALA A 228 12.31 11.49 12.25
CA ALA A 228 10.92 11.03 12.29
C ALA A 228 9.88 12.17 12.41
N MET A 229 10.20 13.27 13.11
CA MET A 229 9.28 14.41 13.25
C MET A 229 9.53 15.53 12.23
N LYS A 230 10.72 15.61 11.61
CA LYS A 230 10.99 16.57 10.53
C LYS A 230 10.07 16.31 9.34
N ASP A 231 9.89 15.03 9.03
CA ASP A 231 9.16 14.58 7.85
C ASP A 231 7.65 14.40 8.15
N ASN A 232 7.22 14.56 9.42
CA ASN A 232 5.82 14.41 9.82
C ASN A 232 4.96 15.59 9.36
N ALA A 233 3.69 15.31 9.01
CA ALA A 233 2.70 16.29 8.56
C ALA A 233 2.60 17.52 9.47
N SER A 234 2.78 17.35 10.79
CA SER A 234 2.72 18.42 11.79
C SER A 234 3.77 19.53 11.56
N PHE A 235 4.83 19.25 10.80
CA PHE A 235 5.89 20.18 10.45
C PHE A 235 6.12 20.26 8.93
N SER A 236 5.14 19.81 8.14
CA SER A 236 5.19 19.86 6.68
C SER A 236 5.28 21.31 6.18
N PRO A 237 6.00 21.59 5.07
CA PRO A 237 6.16 22.95 4.52
C PRO A 237 4.84 23.69 4.29
N VAL A 238 3.76 22.97 3.96
CA VAL A 238 2.44 23.57 3.68
C VAL A 238 1.63 23.90 4.93
N THR A 239 2.07 23.44 6.11
CA THR A 239 1.47 23.84 7.39
C THR A 239 1.97 25.21 7.86
N ASP A 240 3.08 25.67 7.29
CA ASP A 240 3.60 27.02 7.50
C ASP A 240 2.95 27.97 6.48
N ILE A 241 2.16 28.93 7.00
CA ILE A 241 1.32 29.87 6.22
C ILE A 241 2.14 30.75 5.24
N TYR A 242 3.47 30.68 5.25
CA TYR A 242 4.38 31.50 4.46
C TYR A 242 5.37 30.74 3.58
N TYR A 243 5.19 29.43 3.32
CA TYR A 243 6.07 28.78 2.34
C TYR A 243 5.68 29.19 0.91
N LYS A 244 6.26 30.31 0.48
CA LYS A 244 6.38 30.68 -0.93
C LYS A 244 7.55 29.86 -1.47
N LEU A 245 7.25 28.76 -2.17
CA LEU A 245 8.22 28.25 -3.15
C LEU A 245 8.56 29.41 -4.08
N GLU A 246 9.78 29.47 -4.59
CA GLU A 246 10.24 30.50 -5.54
C GLU A 246 9.16 30.84 -6.58
N ASP A 247 9.20 32.02 -7.21
CA ASP A 247 8.15 32.58 -8.09
C ASP A 247 7.63 31.64 -9.22
N SER A 248 8.23 30.47 -9.41
CA SER A 248 7.89 29.41 -10.34
C SER A 248 6.98 28.27 -9.82
N HIS A 249 6.79 28.07 -8.50
CA HIS A 249 6.03 26.93 -7.96
C HIS A 249 5.03 27.27 -6.85
N THR A 250 3.98 26.45 -6.72
CA THR A 250 2.92 26.58 -5.70
C THR A 250 2.56 25.24 -5.09
N PHE A 251 2.02 25.25 -3.87
CA PHE A 251 1.46 24.05 -3.25
C PHE A 251 -0.05 23.98 -3.39
N ARG A 252 -0.58 22.76 -3.49
CA ARG A 252 -2.00 22.50 -3.15
C ARG A 252 -2.06 21.37 -2.14
N LYS A 253 -2.81 21.60 -1.06
CA LYS A 253 -3.05 20.60 -0.02
C LYS A 253 -4.46 20.03 -0.07
N VAL A 254 -4.60 18.86 0.53
CA VAL A 254 -5.87 18.24 0.92
C VAL A 254 -5.72 17.86 2.38
N ASP A 255 -6.74 18.16 3.16
CA ASP A 255 -6.80 17.84 4.59
C ASP A 255 -7.76 16.65 4.81
N TYR A 256 -7.55 15.94 5.92
CA TYR A 256 -8.54 15.05 6.52
C TYR A 256 -9.75 15.85 7.00
N GLU A 257 -10.86 15.16 7.30
CA GLU A 257 -12.09 15.79 7.78
C GLU A 257 -11.88 16.57 9.08
N ASN A 258 -10.95 16.11 9.92
CA ASN A 258 -10.55 16.77 11.16
C ASN A 258 -9.63 17.98 10.95
N GLY A 259 -9.28 18.32 9.70
CA GLY A 259 -8.44 19.47 9.34
C GLY A 259 -6.92 19.23 9.40
N LEU A 260 -6.47 18.04 9.80
CA LEU A 260 -5.05 17.67 9.69
C LEU A 260 -4.66 17.44 8.23
N LEU A 261 -3.40 17.75 7.88
CA LEU A 261 -2.90 17.60 6.53
C LEU A 261 -2.92 16.12 6.09
N LYS A 262 -3.57 15.83 4.96
CA LYS A 262 -3.56 14.51 4.33
C LYS A 262 -2.51 14.40 3.24
N THR A 263 -2.47 15.38 2.34
CA THR A 263 -1.50 15.36 1.24
C THR A 263 -1.24 16.76 0.72
N TYR A 264 -0.06 16.96 0.14
CA TYR A 264 0.20 18.12 -0.69
C TYR A 264 0.94 17.75 -1.98
N PHE A 265 0.78 18.61 -2.97
CA PHE A 265 1.39 18.52 -4.29
C PHE A 265 2.10 19.83 -4.60
N ILE A 266 3.26 19.74 -5.27
CA ILE A 266 3.93 20.88 -5.87
C ILE A 266 3.49 21.03 -7.33
N TYR A 267 3.15 22.26 -7.72
CA TYR A 267 2.78 22.63 -9.08
C TYR A 267 3.71 23.71 -9.60
N ASN A 268 4.07 23.64 -10.88
CA ASN A 268 4.73 24.74 -11.57
C ASN A 268 3.76 25.91 -11.85
N LYS A 269 4.29 26.99 -12.43
CA LYS A 269 3.55 28.22 -12.81
C LYS A 269 2.35 27.98 -13.72
N ASP A 270 2.37 26.91 -14.50
CA ASP A 270 1.30 26.56 -15.45
C ASP A 270 0.20 25.71 -14.76
N GLY A 271 0.33 25.46 -13.46
CA GLY A 271 -0.62 24.69 -12.67
C GLY A 271 -0.55 23.19 -12.92
N ILE A 272 0.60 22.70 -13.37
CA ILE A 272 0.89 21.29 -13.66
C ILE A 272 1.73 20.70 -12.52
N PRO A 273 1.43 19.48 -12.02
CA PRO A 273 2.25 18.85 -10.97
C PRO A 273 3.71 18.74 -11.40
N ASP A 274 4.62 19.29 -10.60
CA ASP A 274 6.05 19.33 -10.91
C ASP A 274 6.82 19.44 -9.59
N GLY A 275 7.53 18.36 -9.23
CA GLY A 275 8.15 18.17 -7.92
C GLY A 275 7.52 17.04 -7.10
N GLU A 276 7.80 17.07 -5.80
CA GLU A 276 7.35 16.04 -4.87
C GLU A 276 5.86 16.20 -4.50
N SER A 277 5.19 15.07 -4.32
CA SER A 277 3.90 14.93 -3.67
C SER A 277 4.07 14.03 -2.47
N VAL A 278 3.55 14.44 -1.32
CA VAL A 278 3.61 13.66 -0.08
C VAL A 278 2.19 13.40 0.41
N GLU A 279 1.89 12.14 0.71
CA GLU A 279 0.69 11.73 1.43
C GLU A 279 1.08 11.27 2.83
N TYR A 280 0.21 11.56 3.78
CA TYR A 280 0.40 11.26 5.18
C TYR A 280 -0.77 10.43 5.68
N TYR A 281 -0.47 9.50 6.59
CA TYR A 281 -1.45 8.90 7.47
C TYR A 281 -2.10 9.94 8.38
N GLU A 282 -3.23 9.59 8.98
CA GLU A 282 -4.03 10.51 9.80
C GLU A 282 -3.24 11.06 11.01
N GLU A 283 -2.31 10.29 11.59
CA GLU A 283 -1.42 10.75 12.67
C GLU A 283 -0.23 11.59 12.17
N GLY A 284 -0.12 11.80 10.86
CA GLY A 284 0.89 12.64 10.20
C GLY A 284 2.18 11.93 9.81
N ASN A 285 2.32 10.62 10.05
CA ASN A 285 3.44 9.85 9.49
C ASN A 285 3.31 9.81 7.96
N ILE A 286 4.42 9.86 7.23
CA ILE A 286 4.39 9.72 5.76
C ILE A 286 3.80 8.36 5.40
N GLU A 287 2.88 8.38 4.44
CA GLU A 287 2.28 7.21 3.80
C GLU A 287 2.93 6.97 2.44
N SER A 288 3.13 8.02 1.64
CA SER A 288 3.83 7.89 0.36
C SER A 288 4.52 9.18 -0.08
N VAL A 289 5.54 9.01 -0.90
CA VAL A 289 6.28 10.08 -1.59
C VAL A 289 6.34 9.75 -3.08
N VAL A 290 5.83 10.65 -3.92
CA VAL A 290 5.78 10.51 -5.38
C VAL A 290 6.45 11.70 -6.03
N HIS A 291 7.32 11.46 -7.01
CA HIS A 291 8.02 12.51 -7.74
C HIS A 291 7.39 12.72 -9.12
N PHE A 292 6.95 13.95 -9.37
CA PHE A 292 6.42 14.38 -10.66
C PHE A 292 7.42 15.26 -11.39
N ARG A 293 7.46 15.12 -12.72
CA ARG A 293 8.11 16.04 -13.65
C ARG A 293 7.10 16.40 -14.73
N ASN A 294 6.55 17.61 -14.68
CA ASN A 294 5.48 18.07 -15.61
C ASN A 294 4.34 17.04 -15.79
N ASN A 295 3.68 16.63 -14.70
CA ASN A 295 2.58 15.66 -14.63
C ASN A 295 2.95 14.20 -14.94
N ILE A 296 4.23 13.89 -15.07
CA ILE A 296 4.74 12.54 -15.32
C ILE A 296 5.46 12.06 -14.06
N VAL A 297 5.09 10.89 -13.56
CA VAL A 297 5.81 10.21 -12.48
C VAL A 297 7.17 9.75 -13.02
N GLU A 298 8.23 10.24 -12.38
CA GLU A 298 9.62 10.02 -12.79
C GLU A 298 10.50 9.88 -11.55
N GLY A 299 11.28 8.80 -11.48
CA GLY A 299 12.18 8.51 -10.37
C GLY A 299 11.57 7.57 -9.32
N LEU A 300 12.13 7.63 -8.12
CA LEU A 300 11.77 6.72 -7.02
C LEU A 300 10.47 7.16 -6.35
N THR A 301 9.50 6.26 -6.29
CA THR A 301 8.32 6.37 -5.45
C THR A 301 8.49 5.45 -4.24
N ILE A 302 8.14 5.94 -3.06
CA ILE A 302 8.27 5.17 -1.80
C ILE A 302 6.93 5.20 -1.08
N THR A 303 6.48 4.03 -0.64
CA THR A 303 5.38 3.88 0.32
C THR A 303 5.91 3.40 1.65
N TYR A 304 5.23 3.77 2.73
CA TYR A 304 5.62 3.45 4.10
C TYR A 304 4.44 2.84 4.83
N TYR A 305 4.71 1.91 5.74
CA TYR A 305 3.75 1.49 6.75
C TYR A 305 3.52 2.62 7.78
N GLU A 306 2.39 2.60 8.51
CA GLU A 306 2.06 3.62 9.53
C GLU A 306 3.11 3.66 10.68
N ASN A 307 3.90 2.59 10.86
CA ASN A 307 5.02 2.53 11.80
C ASN A 307 6.30 3.26 11.32
N GLY A 308 6.32 3.74 10.07
CA GLY A 308 7.41 4.47 9.44
C GLY A 308 8.45 3.60 8.72
N ASN A 309 8.32 2.27 8.76
CA ASN A 309 9.12 1.38 7.92
C ASN A 309 8.66 1.48 6.47
N ILE A 310 9.60 1.32 5.54
CA ILE A 310 9.29 1.28 4.11
C ILE A 310 8.42 0.05 3.83
N ASP A 311 7.38 0.24 3.04
CA ASP A 311 6.53 -0.82 2.50
C ASP A 311 7.02 -1.21 1.10
N GLU A 312 7.05 -0.24 0.18
CA GLU A 312 7.55 -0.45 -1.17
C GLU A 312 8.45 0.70 -1.65
N GLU A 313 9.42 0.34 -2.50
CA GLU A 313 10.24 1.25 -3.29
C GLU A 313 10.05 0.89 -4.75
N VAL A 314 9.62 1.82 -5.61
CA VAL A 314 9.36 1.55 -7.03
C VAL A 314 9.96 2.64 -7.90
N ASN A 315 10.80 2.27 -8.84
CA ASN A 315 11.35 3.20 -9.83
C ASN A 315 10.40 3.36 -11.02
N TYR A 316 10.09 4.61 -11.36
CA TYR A 316 9.27 4.99 -12.49
C TYR A 316 10.07 5.78 -13.53
N LYS A 317 9.70 5.59 -14.80
CA LYS A 317 10.13 6.41 -15.92
C LYS A 317 8.96 6.62 -16.86
N ASN A 318 8.64 7.86 -17.20
CA ASN A 318 7.52 8.18 -18.08
C ASN A 318 6.18 7.55 -17.65
N ASN A 319 5.82 7.62 -16.36
CA ASN A 319 4.64 6.98 -15.75
C ASN A 319 4.65 5.44 -15.74
N LYS A 320 5.74 4.78 -16.14
CA LYS A 320 5.85 3.31 -16.15
C LYS A 320 6.86 2.81 -15.15
N MET A 321 6.57 1.68 -14.50
CA MET A 321 7.55 0.98 -13.68
C MET A 321 8.75 0.60 -14.55
N ASN A 322 9.94 1.06 -14.16
CA ASN A 322 11.15 0.86 -14.93
C ASN A 322 12.37 0.85 -14.01
N GLY A 323 13.08 -0.28 -13.97
CA GLY A 323 14.15 -0.54 -13.03
C GLY A 323 13.69 -1.44 -11.89
N GLU A 324 14.31 -1.27 -10.72
CA GLU A 324 14.09 -2.13 -9.56
C GLU A 324 12.88 -1.65 -8.74
N ALA A 325 12.09 -2.61 -8.27
CA ALA A 325 11.10 -2.44 -7.22
C ALA A 325 11.42 -3.37 -6.05
N LYS A 326 11.21 -2.92 -4.82
CA LYS A 326 11.40 -3.70 -3.60
C LYS A 326 10.17 -3.59 -2.74
N SER A 327 9.83 -4.69 -2.07
CA SER A 327 8.78 -4.74 -1.05
C SER A 327 9.34 -5.31 0.24
N TYR A 328 8.85 -4.78 1.35
CA TYR A 328 9.28 -5.12 2.70
C TYR A 328 8.06 -5.52 3.52
N ASP A 329 8.27 -6.25 4.62
CA ASP A 329 7.22 -6.44 5.62
C ASP A 329 7.19 -5.27 6.63
N GLU A 330 6.18 -5.26 7.50
CA GLU A 330 6.05 -4.22 8.55
C GLU A 330 7.25 -4.13 9.49
N ASN A 331 8.11 -5.15 9.58
CA ASN A 331 9.33 -5.15 10.39
C ASN A 331 10.56 -4.65 9.61
N GLY A 332 10.40 -4.28 8.34
CA GLY A 332 11.46 -3.81 7.44
C GLY A 332 12.27 -4.95 6.81
N LYS A 333 11.81 -6.21 6.87
CA LYS A 333 12.47 -7.33 6.20
C LYS A 333 12.06 -7.36 4.73
N LEU A 334 13.04 -7.38 3.84
CA LEU A 334 12.83 -7.54 2.40
C LEU A 334 12.08 -8.86 2.12
N ASN A 335 10.90 -8.78 1.50
CA ASN A 335 10.08 -9.94 1.15
C ASN A 335 9.92 -10.12 -0.37
N GLY A 336 10.24 -9.09 -1.16
CA GLY A 336 10.17 -9.13 -2.61
C GLY A 336 11.12 -8.14 -3.29
N ARG A 337 11.61 -8.52 -4.47
CA ARG A 337 12.37 -7.66 -5.37
C ARG A 337 11.95 -7.98 -6.80
N THR A 338 11.65 -6.98 -7.60
CA THR A 338 11.22 -7.15 -9.00
C THR A 338 11.97 -6.21 -9.92
N ILE A 339 12.33 -6.66 -11.12
CA ILE A 339 12.92 -5.82 -12.16
C ILE A 339 11.92 -5.62 -13.28
N PHE A 340 11.60 -4.36 -13.57
CA PHE A 340 10.66 -3.94 -14.60
C PHE A 340 11.37 -3.24 -15.75
N LYS A 341 10.79 -3.36 -16.94
CA LYS A 341 11.06 -2.51 -18.09
C LYS A 341 9.75 -2.10 -18.74
N ASP A 342 9.40 -0.82 -18.65
CA ASP A 342 8.17 -0.25 -19.19
C ASP A 342 6.91 -1.06 -18.77
N ASP A 343 6.75 -1.28 -17.46
CA ASP A 343 5.71 -2.09 -16.80
C ASP A 343 5.82 -3.61 -17.00
N ILE A 344 6.75 -4.08 -17.84
CA ILE A 344 6.95 -5.51 -18.08
C ILE A 344 7.90 -6.07 -17.02
N LYS A 345 7.42 -7.03 -16.22
CA LYS A 345 8.23 -7.80 -15.28
C LYS A 345 9.25 -8.65 -16.04
N LEU A 346 10.52 -8.57 -15.64
CA LEU A 346 11.65 -9.31 -16.22
C LEU A 346 12.19 -10.36 -15.25
N GLU A 347 12.38 -9.96 -13.99
CA GLU A 347 12.89 -10.81 -12.92
C GLU A 347 12.13 -10.54 -11.62
N GLU A 348 12.01 -11.55 -10.77
CA GLU A 348 11.41 -11.42 -9.44
C GLU A 348 12.11 -12.36 -8.46
N ASP A 349 12.54 -11.83 -7.32
CA ASP A 349 13.00 -12.60 -6.17
C ASP A 349 11.90 -12.54 -5.09
N VAL A 350 11.35 -13.69 -4.69
CA VAL A 350 10.37 -13.84 -3.60
C VAL A 350 11.06 -14.49 -2.41
N TYR A 351 11.14 -13.77 -1.29
CA TYR A 351 11.81 -14.24 -0.09
C TYR A 351 10.80 -14.94 0.83
N LYS A 352 10.93 -16.25 0.95
CA LYS A 352 10.15 -17.08 1.89
C LYS A 352 10.94 -17.31 3.17
N GLU A 353 10.32 -17.99 4.13
CA GLU A 353 10.92 -18.25 5.45
C GLU A 353 12.30 -18.93 5.35
N ASN A 354 12.47 -19.90 4.45
CA ASN A 354 13.67 -20.74 4.35
C ASN A 354 14.32 -20.77 2.95
N GLU A 355 13.74 -20.07 1.98
CA GLU A 355 14.15 -20.14 0.58
C GLU A 355 13.85 -18.84 -0.18
N ILE A 356 14.53 -18.66 -1.31
CA ILE A 356 14.31 -17.55 -2.23
C ILE A 356 13.88 -18.15 -3.57
N LEU A 357 12.71 -17.74 -4.07
CA LEU A 357 12.29 -18.08 -5.42
C LEU A 357 12.74 -16.98 -6.37
N LYS A 358 13.57 -17.31 -7.36
CA LYS A 358 14.01 -16.39 -8.40
C LYS A 358 13.35 -16.73 -9.72
N ASN A 359 12.42 -15.89 -10.13
CA ASN A 359 11.63 -16.03 -11.34
C ASN A 359 12.23 -15.17 -12.47
N THR A 360 12.26 -15.71 -13.68
CA THR A 360 12.63 -14.98 -14.89
C THR A 360 11.46 -15.04 -15.86
N PHE A 361 11.12 -13.88 -16.43
CA PHE A 361 9.99 -13.70 -17.31
C PHE A 361 10.46 -13.32 -18.71
N LYS A 362 9.72 -13.76 -19.73
CA LYS A 362 9.89 -13.35 -21.12
C LYS A 362 8.52 -13.01 -21.68
N ASN A 363 8.36 -11.80 -22.20
CA ASN A 363 7.08 -11.31 -22.72
C ASN A 363 5.90 -11.42 -21.72
N GLY A 364 6.19 -11.27 -20.42
CA GLY A 364 5.19 -11.39 -19.35
C GLY A 364 4.93 -12.81 -18.85
N GLU A 365 5.47 -13.84 -19.50
CA GLU A 365 5.31 -15.23 -19.08
C GLU A 365 6.51 -15.73 -18.28
N LEU A 366 6.26 -16.53 -17.24
CA LEU A 366 7.30 -17.16 -16.44
C LEU A 366 7.99 -18.26 -17.26
N VAL A 367 9.27 -18.06 -17.59
CA VAL A 367 10.06 -19.03 -18.37
C VAL A 367 11.06 -19.79 -17.52
N LYS A 368 11.38 -19.31 -16.32
CA LYS A 368 12.31 -19.97 -15.41
C LYS A 368 12.03 -19.63 -13.96
N GLN A 369 12.20 -20.60 -13.07
CA GLN A 369 12.15 -20.43 -11.63
C GLN A 369 13.30 -21.21 -10.97
N ASP A 370 14.18 -20.50 -10.28
CA ASP A 370 15.24 -21.06 -9.43
C ASP A 370 14.79 -21.01 -7.97
N ILE A 371 14.91 -22.12 -7.24
CA ILE A 371 14.65 -22.20 -5.79
C ILE A 371 16.01 -22.27 -5.09
N CYS A 372 16.32 -21.25 -4.31
CA CYS A 372 17.59 -21.09 -3.62
C CYS A 372 17.44 -21.18 -2.10
N THR A 373 18.49 -21.58 -1.39
CA THR A 373 18.61 -21.33 0.06
C THR A 373 18.73 -19.83 0.32
N LEU A 374 18.54 -19.39 1.58
CA LEU A 374 18.75 -17.99 1.97
C LEU A 374 20.17 -17.48 1.70
N ASN A 375 21.18 -18.37 1.66
CA ASN A 375 22.57 -18.03 1.32
C ASN A 375 22.82 -18.01 -0.20
N GLY A 376 21.79 -18.19 -1.02
CA GLY A 376 21.87 -18.14 -2.48
C GLY A 376 22.25 -19.47 -3.17
N THR A 377 22.36 -20.59 -2.44
CA THR A 377 22.66 -21.89 -3.03
C THR A 377 21.45 -22.43 -3.80
N LEU A 378 21.61 -22.74 -5.09
CA LEU A 378 20.56 -23.33 -5.92
C LEU A 378 20.20 -24.75 -5.45
N LYS A 379 18.92 -24.99 -5.17
CA LYS A 379 18.38 -26.31 -4.83
C LYS A 379 17.65 -26.94 -6.00
N GLU A 380 16.81 -26.14 -6.67
CA GLU A 380 15.93 -26.59 -7.75
C GLU A 380 15.84 -25.55 -8.85
N ARG A 381 15.63 -26.00 -10.09
CA ARG A 381 15.38 -25.16 -11.26
C ARG A 381 14.23 -25.73 -12.06
N ARG A 382 13.34 -24.86 -12.48
CA ARG A 382 12.26 -25.13 -13.44
C ARG A 382 12.48 -24.25 -14.65
N ILE A 383 12.51 -24.84 -15.85
CA ILE A 383 12.47 -24.14 -17.13
C ILE A 383 11.14 -24.47 -17.79
N LEU A 384 10.38 -23.46 -18.18
CA LEU A 384 9.04 -23.58 -18.74
C LEU A 384 9.06 -23.10 -20.19
N ASN A 385 8.69 -23.97 -21.12
CA ASN A 385 8.63 -23.70 -22.55
C ASN A 385 7.29 -24.24 -23.10
N GLY A 386 6.21 -23.46 -22.95
CA GLY A 386 4.88 -23.88 -23.37
C GLY A 386 4.38 -25.10 -22.59
N ASP A 387 4.16 -26.20 -23.31
CA ASP A 387 3.72 -27.51 -22.83
C ASP A 387 4.87 -28.38 -22.28
N GLU A 388 6.12 -27.95 -22.45
CA GLU A 388 7.32 -28.64 -21.93
C GLU A 388 7.87 -27.97 -20.66
N ILE A 389 8.21 -28.79 -19.67
CA ILE A 389 8.83 -28.37 -18.42
C ILE A 389 10.06 -29.22 -18.15
N GLU A 390 11.20 -28.55 -17.93
CA GLU A 390 12.41 -29.16 -17.41
C GLU A 390 12.57 -28.83 -15.93
N TYR A 391 12.64 -29.86 -15.09
CA TYR A 391 12.88 -29.76 -13.65
C TYR A 391 14.26 -30.33 -13.32
N SER A 392 15.08 -29.59 -12.58
CA SER A 392 16.40 -30.05 -12.13
C SER A 392 16.57 -29.82 -10.62
N THR A 393 17.14 -30.80 -9.92
CA THR A 393 17.62 -30.65 -8.53
C THR A 393 19.14 -30.66 -8.50
N PHE A 394 19.73 -30.01 -7.49
CA PHE A 394 21.17 -29.83 -7.40
C PHE A 394 21.73 -30.30 -6.07
N TYR A 395 22.95 -30.82 -6.10
CA TYR A 395 23.77 -31.03 -4.92
C TYR A 395 24.31 -29.68 -4.39
N PRO A 396 24.73 -29.59 -3.11
CA PRO A 396 25.31 -28.37 -2.56
C PRO A 396 26.59 -27.88 -3.28
N ASN A 397 27.28 -28.75 -4.04
CA ASN A 397 28.43 -28.37 -4.86
C ASN A 397 28.05 -27.78 -6.23
N GLY A 398 26.75 -27.64 -6.53
CA GLY A 398 26.23 -27.10 -7.78
C GLY A 398 26.04 -28.13 -8.91
N ASN A 399 26.49 -29.38 -8.72
CA ASN A 399 26.26 -30.43 -9.71
C ASN A 399 24.79 -30.85 -9.72
N VAL A 400 24.27 -31.17 -10.91
CA VAL A 400 22.92 -31.71 -11.06
C VAL A 400 22.84 -33.04 -10.31
N LYS A 401 21.74 -33.24 -9.58
CA LYS A 401 21.38 -34.48 -8.89
C LYS A 401 20.32 -35.27 -9.65
N GLN A 402 19.33 -34.57 -10.19
CA GLN A 402 18.24 -35.15 -10.95
C GLN A 402 17.78 -34.15 -12.00
N LYS A 403 17.38 -34.65 -13.17
CA LYS A 403 16.78 -33.86 -14.25
C LYS A 403 15.57 -34.61 -14.80
N ILE A 404 14.42 -33.96 -14.84
CA ILE A 404 13.14 -34.49 -15.34
C ILE A 404 12.68 -33.59 -16.49
N LEU A 405 12.30 -34.20 -17.60
CA LEU A 405 11.62 -33.53 -18.71
C LEU A 405 10.19 -34.07 -18.78
N ALA A 406 9.22 -33.16 -18.72
CA ALA A 406 7.81 -33.48 -18.85
C ALA A 406 7.19 -32.69 -20.01
N LYS A 407 6.25 -33.33 -20.71
CA LYS A 407 5.43 -32.73 -21.77
C LYS A 407 3.97 -33.05 -21.49
N ASP A 408 3.08 -32.06 -21.58
CA ASP A 408 1.65 -32.24 -21.30
C ASP A 408 1.39 -32.90 -19.92
N LYS A 409 2.16 -32.48 -18.91
CA LYS A 409 2.15 -33.01 -17.53
C LYS A 409 2.56 -34.48 -17.40
N THR A 410 3.06 -35.09 -18.47
CA THR A 410 3.58 -36.47 -18.49
C THR A 410 5.10 -36.44 -18.52
N ILE A 411 5.75 -37.15 -17.58
CA ILE A 411 7.21 -37.29 -17.59
C ILE A 411 7.60 -38.13 -18.81
N ILE A 412 8.48 -37.63 -19.66
CA ILE A 412 8.99 -38.33 -20.84
C ILE A 412 10.45 -38.79 -20.65
N LYS A 413 11.20 -38.10 -19.79
CA LYS A 413 12.59 -38.45 -19.48
C LYS A 413 12.93 -38.09 -18.04
N GLU A 414 13.66 -38.96 -17.36
CA GLU A 414 14.30 -38.70 -16.07
C GLU A 414 15.77 -39.11 -16.11
N GLN A 415 16.65 -38.34 -15.50
CA GLN A 415 18.07 -38.64 -15.38
C GLN A 415 18.53 -38.40 -13.95
N ILE A 416 19.23 -39.37 -13.37
CA ILE A 416 19.80 -39.28 -12.02
C ILE A 416 21.32 -39.21 -12.15
N TYR A 417 21.95 -38.33 -11.39
CA TYR A 417 23.38 -38.07 -11.45
C TYR A 417 24.03 -38.31 -10.08
N ALA A 418 25.25 -38.83 -10.10
CA ALA A 418 26.11 -38.90 -8.93
C ALA A 418 26.68 -37.50 -8.60
N ARG A 419 27.19 -37.34 -7.37
CA ARG A 419 27.74 -36.05 -6.90
C ARG A 419 28.93 -35.54 -7.72
N ASN A 420 29.64 -36.41 -8.43
CA ASN A 420 30.73 -36.08 -9.34
C ASN A 420 30.26 -35.67 -10.75
N GLY A 421 28.96 -35.76 -11.05
CA GLY A 421 28.37 -35.41 -12.34
C GLY A 421 28.11 -36.59 -13.29
N ASN A 422 28.53 -37.82 -12.92
CA ASN A 422 28.28 -39.00 -13.74
C ASN A 422 26.78 -39.35 -13.74
N ILE A 423 26.20 -39.70 -14.89
CA ILE A 423 24.82 -40.17 -15.00
C ILE A 423 24.73 -41.56 -14.37
N MET A 424 23.90 -41.77 -13.35
CA MET A 424 23.64 -43.08 -12.75
C MET A 424 22.49 -43.81 -13.46
N SER A 425 21.48 -43.09 -13.93
CA SER A 425 20.37 -43.67 -14.68
C SER A 425 19.72 -42.68 -15.65
N ASN A 426 19.15 -43.22 -16.73
CA ASN A 426 18.22 -42.54 -17.62
C ASN A 426 16.93 -43.37 -17.70
N SER A 427 15.78 -42.78 -17.42
CA SER A 427 14.47 -43.40 -17.59
C SER A 427 13.74 -42.72 -18.75
N PHE A 428 13.22 -43.50 -19.69
CA PHE A 428 12.39 -43.06 -20.80
C PHE A 428 10.98 -43.65 -20.65
N PHE A 429 9.95 -42.82 -20.81
CA PHE A 429 8.58 -43.22 -20.56
C PHE A 429 7.79 -43.16 -21.87
N SER A 430 7.31 -44.33 -22.33
CA SER A 430 6.35 -44.47 -23.42
C SER A 430 5.18 -45.32 -22.93
N ASP A 431 3.95 -44.86 -23.09
CA ASP A 431 2.72 -45.59 -22.70
C ASP A 431 2.69 -46.12 -21.26
N GLY A 432 3.30 -45.38 -20.32
CA GLY A 432 3.32 -45.71 -18.90
C GLY A 432 4.29 -46.81 -18.46
N LYS A 433 5.06 -47.41 -19.37
CA LYS A 433 6.11 -48.39 -19.04
C LYS A 433 7.51 -47.72 -19.12
N PRO A 434 8.25 -47.62 -18.01
CA PRO A 434 9.58 -47.02 -18.04
C PRO A 434 10.61 -48.01 -18.61
N VAL A 435 11.35 -47.57 -19.63
CA VAL A 435 12.63 -48.18 -20.01
C VAL A 435 13.72 -47.45 -19.22
N ILE A 436 14.41 -48.17 -18.35
CA ILE A 436 15.44 -47.60 -17.48
C ILE A 436 16.81 -48.12 -17.92
N GLU A 437 17.67 -47.20 -18.34
CA GLU A 437 19.10 -47.42 -18.53
C GLU A 437 19.84 -47.11 -17.24
N LEU A 438 20.58 -48.08 -16.70
CA LEU A 438 21.47 -47.92 -15.55
C LEU A 438 22.93 -47.86 -16.01
N PHE A 439 23.72 -47.02 -15.36
CA PHE A 439 25.14 -46.82 -15.67
C PHE A 439 25.99 -47.04 -14.42
N GLU A 440 26.94 -47.97 -14.52
CA GLU A 440 27.92 -48.26 -13.48
C GLU A 440 29.30 -47.80 -13.94
N TYR A 441 30.13 -47.32 -13.01
CA TYR A 441 31.44 -46.74 -13.30
C TYR A 441 32.52 -47.40 -12.47
N TYR A 442 33.73 -47.46 -13.02
CA TYR A 442 34.95 -47.76 -12.30
C TYR A 442 35.26 -46.68 -11.24
N PRO A 443 36.10 -46.97 -10.23
CA PRO A 443 36.52 -45.99 -9.23
C PRO A 443 37.19 -44.74 -9.80
N ASP A 444 37.81 -44.85 -10.99
CA ASP A 444 38.41 -43.73 -11.72
C ASP A 444 37.39 -42.89 -12.51
N GLY A 445 36.10 -43.24 -12.45
CA GLY A 445 34.99 -42.53 -13.07
C GLY A 445 34.67 -42.95 -14.51
N LYS A 446 35.39 -43.91 -15.08
CA LYS A 446 35.10 -44.42 -16.44
C LYS A 446 33.91 -45.37 -16.45
N LEU A 447 33.14 -45.39 -17.54
CA LEU A 447 31.97 -46.26 -17.67
C LEU A 447 32.41 -47.73 -17.62
N PHE A 448 31.83 -48.49 -16.69
CA PHE A 448 32.04 -49.92 -16.53
C PHE A 448 30.93 -50.70 -17.20
N ARG A 449 29.67 -50.30 -17.00
CA ARG A 449 28.51 -51.07 -17.49
C ARG A 449 27.31 -50.18 -17.81
N LYS A 450 26.56 -50.55 -18.85
CA LYS A 450 25.24 -50.00 -19.19
C LYS A 450 24.23 -51.14 -19.23
N ILE A 451 23.09 -51.01 -18.55
CA ILE A 451 22.06 -52.04 -18.45
C ILE A 451 20.69 -51.45 -18.78
N SER A 452 19.90 -52.12 -19.62
CA SER A 452 18.51 -51.75 -19.91
C SER A 452 17.53 -52.62 -19.11
N THR A 453 16.54 -52.00 -18.47
CA THR A 453 15.52 -52.70 -17.67
C THR A 453 14.11 -52.19 -17.95
N ILE A 454 13.12 -53.08 -17.87
CA ILE A 454 11.68 -52.77 -17.87
C ILE A 454 11.07 -53.49 -16.66
N ASN A 455 10.27 -52.79 -15.84
CA ASN A 455 9.66 -53.35 -14.62
C ASN A 455 10.65 -54.03 -13.65
N LYS A 456 11.89 -53.52 -13.57
CA LYS A 456 13.00 -54.09 -12.78
C LYS A 456 13.58 -55.40 -13.30
N MET A 457 13.16 -55.86 -14.47
CA MET A 457 13.74 -57.02 -15.17
C MET A 457 14.68 -56.53 -16.27
N LEU A 458 15.79 -57.22 -16.50
CA LEU A 458 16.68 -56.99 -17.64
C LEU A 458 15.87 -57.17 -18.92
N ASN A 459 15.82 -56.12 -19.74
CA ASN A 459 15.09 -56.11 -20.99
C ASN A 459 15.74 -55.09 -21.93
N GLY A 460 16.38 -55.57 -22.99
CA GLY A 460 17.29 -54.82 -23.84
C GLY A 460 18.76 -55.17 -23.66
N ASP A 461 19.65 -54.31 -24.17
CA ASP A 461 21.10 -54.56 -24.16
C ASP A 461 21.71 -54.31 -22.77
N SER A 462 22.61 -55.20 -22.35
CA SER A 462 23.61 -54.99 -21.31
C SER A 462 25.00 -54.96 -21.97
N ILE A 463 25.76 -53.91 -21.72
CA ILE A 463 27.09 -53.69 -22.30
C ILE A 463 28.08 -53.44 -21.18
N GLU A 464 29.13 -54.24 -21.10
CA GLU A 464 30.27 -54.03 -20.20
C GLU A 464 31.47 -53.48 -20.99
N TYR A 465 32.26 -52.61 -20.36
CA TYR A 465 33.40 -51.94 -20.95
C TYR A 465 34.67 -52.20 -20.15
N TYR A 466 35.81 -52.25 -20.82
CA TYR A 466 37.12 -52.19 -20.19
C TYR A 466 37.44 -50.76 -19.69
N PRO A 467 38.41 -50.58 -18.77
CA PRO A 467 38.85 -49.24 -18.33
C PRO A 467 39.46 -48.36 -19.43
N ASN A 468 39.69 -48.89 -20.63
CA ASN A 468 40.12 -48.13 -21.80
C ASN A 468 38.95 -47.65 -22.69
N GLY A 469 37.71 -48.00 -22.34
CA GLY A 469 36.49 -47.63 -23.05
C GLY A 469 36.04 -48.61 -24.15
N ASN A 470 36.84 -49.62 -24.47
CA ASN A 470 36.43 -50.66 -25.42
C ASN A 470 35.37 -51.56 -24.79
N ILE A 471 34.40 -52.00 -25.60
CA ILE A 471 33.40 -52.98 -25.17
C ILE A 471 34.13 -54.25 -24.79
N LYS A 472 33.78 -54.81 -23.63
CA LYS A 472 34.22 -56.12 -23.15
C LYS A 472 33.20 -57.19 -23.50
N GLU A 473 31.92 -56.87 -23.30
CA GLU A 473 30.82 -57.80 -23.48
C GLU A 473 29.55 -57.05 -23.90
N LYS A 474 28.76 -57.65 -24.79
CA LYS A 474 27.41 -57.17 -25.14
C LYS A 474 26.46 -58.34 -25.24
N VAL A 475 25.36 -58.28 -24.48
CA VAL A 475 24.31 -59.30 -24.43
C VAL A 475 22.93 -58.63 -24.44
N HIS A 476 21.95 -59.29 -25.04
CA HIS A 476 20.57 -58.81 -25.09
C HIS A 476 19.68 -59.68 -24.21
N PHE A 477 18.80 -59.04 -23.43
CA PHE A 477 17.89 -59.70 -22.50
C PHE A 477 16.43 -59.46 -22.87
N ILE A 478 15.57 -60.46 -22.65
CA ILE A 478 14.11 -60.33 -22.60
C ILE A 478 13.64 -60.96 -21.29
N ASP A 479 12.99 -60.19 -20.42
CA ASP A 479 12.46 -60.64 -19.13
C ASP A 479 13.48 -61.47 -18.31
N ASP A 480 14.65 -60.89 -18.05
CA ASP A 480 15.79 -61.49 -17.33
C ASP A 480 16.50 -62.67 -18.03
N LYS A 481 16.13 -63.00 -19.27
CA LYS A 481 16.73 -64.12 -20.01
C LYS A 481 17.55 -63.63 -21.19
N GLU A 482 18.76 -64.17 -21.34
CA GLU A 482 19.59 -63.93 -22.53
C GLU A 482 18.85 -64.41 -23.79
N GLU A 483 18.77 -63.55 -24.79
CA GLU A 483 18.10 -63.81 -26.07
C GLU A 483 18.94 -63.25 -27.22
N GLY A 484 19.24 -64.08 -28.21
CA GLY A 484 20.03 -63.69 -29.39
C GLY A 484 21.54 -63.81 -29.17
N GLU A 485 22.30 -62.91 -29.78
CA GLU A 485 23.77 -62.96 -29.80
C GLU A 485 24.39 -62.30 -28.56
N HIS A 486 25.30 -63.03 -27.93
CA HIS A 486 26.14 -62.59 -26.84
C HIS A 486 27.58 -62.49 -27.35
N PHE A 487 28.10 -61.26 -27.42
CA PHE A 487 29.42 -60.94 -27.95
C PHE A 487 30.45 -60.68 -26.85
N PHE A 488 31.66 -61.24 -27.01
CA PHE A 488 32.82 -61.00 -26.15
C PHE A 488 33.98 -60.43 -26.98
N TYR A 489 34.62 -59.38 -26.48
CA TYR A 489 35.70 -58.65 -27.15
C TYR A 489 36.96 -58.61 -26.27
N ASP A 490 38.14 -58.46 -26.88
CA ASP A 490 39.39 -58.22 -26.16
C ASP A 490 39.58 -56.74 -25.82
N GLU A 491 40.61 -56.42 -25.03
CA GLU A 491 40.92 -55.03 -24.67
C GLU A 491 41.26 -54.14 -25.88
N LYS A 492 41.55 -54.71 -27.06
CA LYS A 492 41.80 -53.96 -28.30
C LYS A 492 40.52 -53.78 -29.13
N GLY A 493 39.37 -54.26 -28.66
CA GLY A 493 38.08 -54.20 -29.33
C GLY A 493 37.87 -55.29 -30.39
N LYS A 494 38.71 -56.33 -30.45
CA LYS A 494 38.55 -57.44 -31.39
C LYS A 494 37.57 -58.46 -30.81
N LEU A 495 36.57 -58.84 -31.61
CA LEU A 495 35.63 -59.91 -31.24
C LEU A 495 36.39 -61.23 -31.03
N ILE A 496 36.26 -61.79 -29.82
CA ILE A 496 36.86 -63.06 -29.41
C ILE A 496 35.88 -64.21 -29.66
N LYS A 497 34.61 -63.99 -29.32
CA LYS A 497 33.62 -65.06 -29.22
C LYS A 497 32.20 -64.50 -29.37
N THR A 498 31.34 -65.27 -30.02
CA THR A 498 29.88 -65.06 -30.03
C THR A 498 29.21 -66.33 -29.52
N GLU A 499 28.24 -66.18 -28.63
CA GLU A 499 27.35 -67.24 -28.17
C GLU A 499 25.91 -66.88 -28.54
N ILE A 500 25.07 -67.88 -28.83
CA ILE A 500 23.67 -67.67 -29.18
C ILE A 500 22.80 -68.24 -28.06
N TYR A 501 21.88 -67.44 -27.56
CA TYR A 501 20.96 -67.81 -26.49
C TYR A 501 19.52 -67.71 -26.96
N LYS A 502 18.68 -68.60 -26.43
CA LYS A 502 17.22 -68.55 -26.59
C LYS A 502 16.56 -68.88 -25.26
N ASN A 503 15.73 -67.99 -24.75
CA ASN A 503 15.10 -68.10 -23.44
C ASN A 503 16.10 -68.40 -22.31
N GLY A 504 17.30 -67.83 -22.36
CA GLY A 504 18.36 -68.02 -21.37
C GLY A 504 19.14 -69.33 -21.49
N VAL A 505 18.89 -70.13 -22.53
CA VAL A 505 19.62 -71.38 -22.79
C VAL A 505 20.55 -71.20 -23.98
N LYS A 506 21.84 -71.45 -23.78
CA LYS A 506 22.86 -71.44 -24.83
C LYS A 506 22.56 -72.55 -25.85
N GLN A 507 22.54 -72.18 -27.13
CA GLN A 507 22.24 -73.07 -28.26
C GLN A 507 23.47 -73.83 -28.76
#